data_AF-A0A4U9HJU8-F1
#
_entry.id   AF-A0A4U9HJU8-F1
#
_cell.length_a   1.000
_cell.length_b   1.000
_cell.length_c   1.000
_cell.angle_alpha   90.00
_cell.angle_beta   90.00
_cell.angle_gamma   90.00
#
_symmetry.space_group_name_H-M   'P 1'
#
loop_
_entity.id
_entity.type
_entity.pdbx_description
1 polymer ?
#
loop_
_entity_poly.entity_id
_entity_poly.type
_entity_poly.pdbx_seq_one_letter_code
_entity_poly.pdbx_strand_id
1 'polypeptide(L)'
;MTHFTDPWERKFYYLRLSITDVCNFRCRYCLPDGYRPAQGNNKSFLTLDEIRRVTRAFAAAGTEKVRLTGGEPSLRRDFCEIIAAVSDNPAIRQIAMTTNGYRMARDVARWRDAG
;
A
#
# COMPACT_ATOMS: atom_id res chain seq x y z
N MET A 1 16.71 -15.41 11.38
CA MET A 1 15.48 -15.89 10.72
C MET A 1 15.27 -15.04 9.48
N THR A 2 15.24 -15.63 8.29
CA THR A 2 15.22 -14.87 7.04
C THR A 2 13.81 -14.49 6.59
N HIS A 3 12.78 -15.29 6.87
CA HIS A 3 11.38 -15.01 6.49
C HIS A 3 10.39 -15.32 7.60
N PHE A 4 9.30 -14.54 7.69
CA PHE A 4 8.11 -14.97 8.43
C PHE A 4 7.61 -16.29 7.86
N THR A 5 7.38 -17.26 8.73
CA THR A 5 6.93 -18.60 8.37
C THR A 5 5.77 -18.97 9.28
N ASP A 6 4.70 -19.53 8.72
CA ASP A 6 3.55 -20.01 9.49
C ASP A 6 3.66 -21.50 9.83
N PRO A 7 2.72 -22.07 10.62
CA PRO A 7 2.76 -23.49 11.01
C PRO A 7 2.63 -24.49 9.84
N TRP A 8 2.30 -24.03 8.63
CA TRP A 8 2.26 -24.85 7.43
C TRP A 8 3.50 -24.66 6.55
N GLU A 9 4.58 -24.09 7.10
CA GLU A 9 5.87 -23.87 6.43
C GLU A 9 5.77 -22.92 5.23
N ARG A 10 4.74 -22.06 5.17
CA ARG A 10 4.63 -21.04 4.12
C ARG A 10 5.49 -19.84 4.49
N LYS A 11 6.39 -19.46 3.59
CA LYS A 11 7.27 -18.29 3.76
C LYS A 11 6.63 -17.05 3.15
N PHE A 12 6.53 -15.98 3.93
CA PHE A 12 5.98 -14.71 3.47
C PHE A 12 7.08 -13.78 2.99
N TYR A 13 7.15 -13.56 1.68
CA TYR A 13 8.09 -12.64 1.02
C TYR A 13 7.41 -11.33 0.57
N TYR A 14 6.10 -11.22 0.81
CA TYR A 14 5.24 -10.20 0.21
C TYR A 14 4.30 -9.56 1.26
N LEU A 15 4.31 -8.23 1.30
CA LEU A 15 3.42 -7.41 2.12
C LEU A 15 2.36 -6.73 1.25
N ARG A 16 1.09 -6.99 1.52
CA ARG A 16 -0.04 -6.21 0.97
C ARG A 16 -0.37 -5.08 1.94
N LEU A 17 -0.07 -3.83 1.55
CA LEU A 17 -0.26 -2.66 2.41
C LEU A 17 -1.44 -1.82 1.94
N SER A 18 -2.53 -1.84 2.72
CA SER A 18 -3.69 -0.97 2.52
C SER A 18 -3.41 0.42 3.11
N ILE A 19 -3.30 1.44 2.26
CA ILE A 19 -2.89 2.79 2.70
C ILE A 19 -4.06 3.76 2.85
N THR A 20 -5.24 3.39 2.38
CA THR A 20 -6.47 4.19 2.49
C THR A 20 -7.69 3.31 2.24
N ASP A 21 -8.84 3.63 2.83
CA ASP A 21 -10.12 3.00 2.49
C ASP A 21 -10.92 3.84 1.48
N VAL A 22 -10.44 5.05 1.15
CA VAL A 22 -11.11 5.96 0.21
C VAL A 22 -11.07 5.40 -1.19
N CYS A 23 -12.22 5.36 -1.88
CA CYS A 23 -12.33 4.96 -3.27
C CYS A 23 -13.25 5.93 -4.02
N ASN A 24 -12.91 6.25 -5.27
CA ASN A 24 -13.71 7.08 -6.17
C ASN A 24 -14.78 6.26 -6.92
N PHE A 25 -14.69 4.92 -6.89
CA PHE A 25 -15.66 4.02 -7.53
C PHE A 25 -16.61 3.39 -6.52
N ARG A 26 -17.75 2.90 -7.03
CA ARG A 26 -18.80 2.20 -6.27
C ARG A 26 -19.08 0.83 -6.89
N CYS A 27 -18.05 0.00 -6.96
CA CYS A 27 -18.14 -1.30 -7.62
C CYS A 27 -19.16 -2.20 -6.89
N ARG A 28 -20.14 -2.76 -7.62
CA ARG A 28 -21.25 -3.55 -7.04
C ARG A 28 -20.80 -4.67 -6.10
N TYR A 29 -19.70 -5.36 -6.43
CA TYR A 29 -19.20 -6.50 -5.65
C TYR A 29 -18.27 -6.11 -4.48
N CYS A 30 -17.83 -4.85 -4.41
CA CYS A 30 -16.80 -4.41 -3.47
C CYS A 30 -17.27 -3.29 -2.55
N LEU A 31 -17.87 -2.24 -3.12
CA LEU A 31 -18.28 -1.05 -2.39
C LEU A 31 -19.60 -0.48 -2.96
N PRO A 32 -20.72 -1.23 -2.84
CA PRO A 32 -21.99 -0.87 -3.48
C PRO A 32 -22.53 0.49 -3.02
N ASP A 33 -22.35 0.81 -1.74
CA ASP A 33 -22.80 2.06 -1.12
C ASP A 33 -21.81 3.23 -1.26
N GLY A 34 -20.68 2.99 -1.94
CA GLY A 34 -19.56 3.91 -2.01
C GLY A 34 -18.83 4.10 -0.68
N TYR A 35 -17.72 4.84 -0.74
CA TYR A 35 -16.96 5.18 0.46
C TYR A 35 -17.77 6.15 1.32
N ARG A 36 -17.92 5.82 2.61
CA ARG A 36 -18.53 6.67 3.63
C ARG A 36 -17.51 6.91 4.74
N PRO A 37 -17.15 8.17 5.06
CA PRO A 37 -16.31 8.46 6.21
C PRO A 37 -16.96 7.85 7.46
N ALA A 38 -16.17 7.15 8.28
CA ALA A 38 -16.67 6.60 9.53
C ALA A 38 -17.18 7.74 10.43
N GLN A 39 -18.48 7.76 10.72
CA GLN A 39 -19.02 8.69 11.69
C GLN A 39 -18.59 8.23 13.08
N GLY A 40 -17.83 9.05 13.80
CA GLY A 40 -17.56 8.84 15.23
C GLY A 40 -16.31 8.02 15.60
N ASN A 41 -15.47 7.60 14.64
CA ASN A 41 -14.18 7.00 14.97
C ASN A 41 -13.09 7.55 14.04
N ASN A 42 -12.19 8.38 14.60
CA ASN A 42 -10.99 8.92 13.95
C ASN A 42 -9.98 7.78 13.66
N LYS A 43 -10.35 6.80 12.83
CA LYS A 43 -9.38 5.86 12.27
C LYS A 43 -8.55 6.64 11.26
N SER A 44 -7.47 7.23 11.73
CA SER A 44 -6.44 7.82 10.87
C SER A 44 -5.77 6.70 10.09
N PHE A 45 -5.52 6.95 8.81
CA PHE A 45 -4.64 6.09 8.02
C PHE A 45 -3.22 6.15 8.60
N LEU A 46 -2.44 5.10 8.39
CA LEU A 46 -1.02 5.11 8.77
C LEU A 46 -0.34 6.33 8.15
N THR A 47 0.35 7.09 8.98
CA THR A 47 1.22 8.19 8.59
C THR A 47 2.39 7.67 7.75
N LEU A 48 3.07 8.59 7.06
CA LEU A 48 4.24 8.23 6.26
C LEU A 48 5.35 7.56 7.12
N ASP A 49 5.57 8.05 8.34
CA ASP A 49 6.56 7.50 9.26
C ASP A 49 6.18 6.10 9.76
N GLU A 50 4.89 5.86 10.01
CA GLU A 50 4.41 4.53 10.35
C GLU A 50 4.55 3.55 9.18
N ILE A 51 4.29 4.00 7.94
CA ILE A 51 4.54 3.20 6.73
C ILE A 51 6.02 2.84 6.60
N ARG A 52 6.93 3.81 6.80
CA ARG A 52 8.39 3.55 6.82
C ARG A 52 8.76 2.53 7.89
N ARG A 53 8.22 2.68 9.10
CA ARG A 53 8.50 1.78 10.22
C ARG A 53 8.03 0.35 9.93
N VAL A 54 6.79 0.19 9.46
CA VAL A 54 6.21 -1.12 9.14
C VAL A 54 6.98 -1.79 8.01
N THR A 55 7.21 -1.09 6.90
CA THR A 55 7.89 -1.66 5.74
C THR A 55 9.34 -2.06 6.06
N ARG A 56 10.06 -1.28 6.87
CA ARG A 56 11.39 -1.64 7.39
C ARG A 56 11.36 -2.89 8.29
N ALA A 57 10.38 -3.00 9.18
CA ALA A 57 10.24 -4.16 10.04
C ALA A 57 9.96 -5.44 9.24
N PHE A 58 9.07 -5.38 8.24
CA PHE A 58 8.79 -6.51 7.35
C PHE A 58 9.99 -6.88 6.48
N ALA A 59 10.74 -5.90 5.99
CA ALA A 59 11.97 -6.13 5.24
C ALA A 59 13.06 -6.82 6.08
N ALA A 60 13.20 -6.44 7.36
CA ALA A 60 14.11 -7.10 8.30
C ALA A 60 13.72 -8.57 8.55
N ALA A 61 12.45 -8.91 8.37
CA ALA A 61 11.93 -10.28 8.34
C ALA A 61 11.87 -10.87 6.91
N GLY A 62 12.65 -10.32 5.97
CA GLY A 62 12.85 -10.76 4.58
C GLY A 62 11.66 -10.64 3.64
N THR A 63 10.76 -9.71 3.90
CA THR A 63 9.86 -9.23 2.84
C THR A 63 10.69 -8.55 1.76
N GLU A 64 10.50 -8.95 0.51
CA GLU A 64 11.17 -8.37 -0.66
C GLU A 64 10.21 -7.62 -1.58
N LYS A 65 8.90 -7.79 -1.39
CA LYS A 65 7.86 -7.20 -2.22
C LYS A 65 6.81 -6.47 -1.40
N VAL A 66 6.44 -5.27 -1.82
CA VAL A 66 5.31 -4.51 -1.26
C VAL A 66 4.29 -4.23 -2.35
N ARG A 67 3.01 -4.54 -2.12
CA ARG A 67 1.91 -4.07 -2.96
C ARG A 67 1.09 -3.04 -2.23
N LEU A 68 1.07 -1.83 -2.78
CA LEU A 68 0.22 -0.74 -2.34
C LEU A 68 -1.21 -0.97 -2.85
N THR A 69 -2.17 -0.93 -1.94
CA THR A 69 -3.60 -1.13 -2.18
C THR A 69 -4.41 -0.17 -1.31
N GLY A 70 -5.74 -0.24 -1.40
CA GLY A 70 -6.63 0.43 -0.48
C GLY A 70 -8.08 0.17 -0.84
N GLY A 71 -8.88 1.24 -0.76
CA GLY A 71 -9.81 1.58 -1.82
C GLY A 71 -9.03 1.88 -3.11
N GLU A 72 -8.92 3.15 -3.48
CA GLU A 72 -8.07 3.58 -4.60
C GLU A 72 -6.81 4.30 -4.06
N PRO A 73 -5.63 3.64 -4.07
CA PRO A 73 -4.42 4.19 -3.45
C PRO A 73 -4.00 5.53 -4.07
N SER A 74 -4.23 5.75 -5.37
CA SER A 74 -3.84 7.00 -6.05
C SER A 74 -4.65 8.23 -5.60
N LEU A 75 -5.71 8.07 -4.80
CA LEU A 75 -6.45 9.18 -4.21
C LEU A 75 -5.77 9.80 -2.99
N ARG A 76 -4.87 9.04 -2.35
CA ARG A 76 -4.11 9.51 -1.19
C ARG A 76 -3.13 10.61 -1.66
N ARG A 77 -3.10 11.74 -0.93
CA ARG A 77 -2.37 12.95 -1.35
C ARG A 77 -0.86 12.74 -1.39
N ASP A 78 -0.35 12.00 -0.41
CA ASP A 78 1.05 11.66 -0.19
C ASP A 78 1.45 10.33 -0.88
N PHE A 79 0.78 9.95 -1.98
CA PHE A 79 1.01 8.63 -2.59
C PHE A 79 2.42 8.46 -3.17
N CYS A 80 2.98 9.49 -3.80
CA CYS A 80 4.35 9.42 -4.33
C CYS A 80 5.38 9.34 -3.19
N GLU A 81 5.14 10.06 -2.10
CA GLU A 81 5.96 10.04 -0.89
C GLU A 81 5.94 8.65 -0.25
N ILE A 82 4.81 7.94 -0.29
CA ILE A 82 4.70 6.55 0.15
C ILE A 82 5.50 5.60 -0.73
N ILE A 83 5.44 5.74 -2.07
CA ILE A 83 6.25 4.93 -2.98
C ILE A 83 7.74 5.13 -2.65
N ALA A 84 8.19 6.39 -2.57
CA ALA A 84 9.56 6.73 -2.24
C ALA A 84 9.97 6.21 -0.84
N ALA A 85 9.09 6.28 0.14
CA ALA A 85 9.33 5.76 1.48
C ALA A 85 9.54 4.24 1.52
N VAL A 86 8.84 3.50 0.66
CA VAL A 86 9.02 2.06 0.52
C VAL A 86 10.28 1.74 -0.29
N SER A 87 10.53 2.51 -1.37
CA SER A 87 11.68 2.33 -2.26
C SER A 87 13.02 2.66 -1.60
N ASP A 88 13.01 3.50 -0.56
CA ASP A 88 14.19 3.84 0.26
C ASP A 88 14.83 2.60 0.93
N ASN A 89 14.10 1.48 1.02
CA ASN A 89 14.61 0.26 1.61
C ASN A 89 15.13 -0.71 0.52
N PRO A 90 16.45 -0.91 0.40
CA PRO A 90 17.04 -1.76 -0.65
C PRO A 90 16.70 -3.26 -0.52
N ALA A 91 16.20 -3.70 0.63
CA ALA A 91 15.70 -5.07 0.78
C ALA A 91 14.35 -5.28 0.06
N ILE A 92 13.60 -4.20 -0.23
CA ILE A 92 12.36 -4.25 -1.01
C ILE A 92 12.72 -4.11 -2.50
N ARG A 93 12.80 -5.25 -3.17
CA ARG A 93 13.18 -5.37 -4.58
C ARG A 93 12.06 -5.06 -5.55
N GLN A 94 10.81 -5.15 -5.09
CA GLN A 94 9.65 -4.91 -5.94
C GLN A 94 8.56 -4.13 -5.22
N ILE A 95 8.19 -2.99 -5.79
CA ILE A 95 6.97 -2.28 -5.46
C ILE A 95 5.95 -2.55 -6.55
N ALA A 96 4.73 -2.88 -6.14
CA ALA A 96 3.59 -3.02 -7.01
C ALA A 96 2.44 -2.17 -6.50
N MET A 97 1.49 -1.82 -7.37
CA MET A 97 0.24 -1.22 -6.94
C MET A 97 -0.95 -1.92 -7.57
N THR A 98 -2.09 -1.85 -6.90
CA THR A 98 -3.39 -2.21 -7.47
C THR A 98 -4.25 -0.97 -7.48
N THR A 99 -4.70 -0.56 -8.67
CA THR A 99 -5.51 0.63 -8.91
C THR A 99 -6.62 0.29 -9.91
N ASN A 100 -7.74 1.02 -9.84
CA ASN A 100 -8.76 1.02 -10.88
C ASN A 100 -8.31 1.74 -12.17
N GLY A 101 -7.14 2.38 -12.16
CA GLY A 101 -6.53 3.01 -13.33
C GLY A 101 -7.00 4.42 -13.64
N TYR A 102 -7.97 4.97 -12.89
CA TYR A 102 -8.59 6.26 -13.16
C TYR A 102 -7.58 7.42 -13.28
N ARG A 103 -6.50 7.40 -12.49
CA ARG A 103 -5.44 8.43 -12.50
C ARG A 103 -4.21 8.05 -13.34
N MET A 104 -4.17 6.84 -13.90
CA MET A 104 -2.95 6.27 -14.47
C MET A 104 -2.41 7.10 -15.64
N ALA A 105 -3.25 7.46 -16.60
CA ALA A 105 -2.82 8.26 -17.76
C ALA A 105 -2.18 9.61 -17.38
N ARG A 106 -2.59 10.18 -16.24
CA ARG A 106 -2.09 11.48 -15.76
C ARG A 106 -0.84 11.33 -14.88
N ASP A 107 -0.83 10.36 -13.98
CA ASP A 107 0.09 10.36 -12.83
C ASP A 107 1.16 9.24 -12.90
N VAL A 108 1.05 8.26 -13.82
CA VAL A 108 1.93 7.07 -13.84
C VAL A 108 3.42 7.39 -13.97
N ALA A 109 3.78 8.43 -14.72
CA ALA A 109 5.17 8.86 -14.85
C ALA A 109 5.74 9.26 -13.48
N ARG A 110 4.98 10.06 -12.71
CA ARG A 110 5.37 10.49 -11.36
C ARG A 110 5.44 9.34 -10.37
N TRP A 111 4.60 8.33 -10.53
CA TRP A 111 4.65 7.12 -9.69
C TRP A 111 5.93 6.35 -9.96
N ARG A 112 6.27 6.12 -11.23
CA ARG A 112 7.51 5.43 -11.62
C ARG A 112 8.75 6.19 -11.18
N ASP A 113 8.74 7.52 -11.28
CA ASP A 113 9.88 8.36 -10.89
C ASP A 113 10.07 8.37 -9.35
N ALA A 114 9.04 8.01 -8.58
CA ALA A 114 9.12 7.89 -7.13
C ALA A 114 9.70 6.54 -6.64
N GLY A 115 9.78 5.52 -7.50
CA GLY A 115 10.28 4.17 -7.21
C GLY A 115 9.35 3.06 -7.71
#